data_AF-A0A923T883-F1
#
_entry.id   AF-A0A923T883-F1
#
_cell.length_a   1.000
_cell.length_b   1.000
_cell.length_c   1.000
_cell.angle_alpha   90.00
_cell.angle_beta   90.00
_cell.angle_gamma   90.00
#
_symmetry.space_group_name_H-M   'P 1'
#
loop_
_entity.id
_entity.type
_entity.pdbx_description
1 polymer ?
#
loop_
_entity_poly.entity_id
_entity_poly.type
_entity_poly.pdbx_seq_one_letter_code
_entity_poly.pdbx_strand_id
1 'polypeptide(L)'
;MENKDYSTLTDAELLVEKKKLKNAKILHAALIGFLAGILIFGVVGWILSPQKRLGFFIPMLIPIAFIYGLLKNPKTNQDLENTLKERNLN
;
A
#
# COMPACT_ATOMS: atom_id res chain seq x y z
N MET A 1 -4.79 14.90 6.04
CA MET A 1 -5.10 13.74 6.89
C MET A 1 -6.31 14.13 7.70
N GLU A 2 -7.46 13.54 7.39
CA GLU A 2 -8.67 13.72 8.19
C GLU A 2 -8.53 12.82 9.42
N ASN A 3 -8.51 13.43 10.61
CA ASN A 3 -8.41 12.71 11.86
C ASN A 3 -9.81 12.12 12.13
N LYS A 4 -10.08 10.94 11.56
CA LYS A 4 -11.33 10.23 11.80
C LYS A 4 -11.31 9.70 13.23
N ASP A 5 -12.18 10.24 14.07
CA ASP A 5 -12.34 9.78 15.44
C ASP A 5 -13.17 8.49 15.47
N TYR A 6 -12.48 7.35 15.42
CA TYR A 6 -13.09 6.01 15.47
C TYR A 6 -13.85 5.76 16.78
N SER A 7 -13.62 6.56 17.82
CA SER A 7 -14.31 6.46 19.11
C SER A 7 -15.79 6.85 18.99
N THR A 8 -16.14 7.68 18.01
CA THR A 8 -17.51 8.16 17.78
C THR A 8 -18.37 7.21 16.94
N LEU A 9 -17.76 6.21 16.29
CA LEU A 9 -18.46 5.27 15.42
C LEU A 9 -19.22 4.20 16.23
N THR A 10 -20.32 3.74 15.67
CA THR A 10 -21.05 2.56 16.16
C THR A 10 -20.30 1.27 15.78
N ASP A 11 -20.59 0.18 16.49
CA ASP A 11 -19.91 -1.11 16.27
C ASP A 11 -20.12 -1.64 14.84
N ALA A 12 -21.28 -1.40 14.24
CA ALA A 12 -21.56 -1.74 12.86
C ALA A 12 -20.68 -0.94 11.87
N GLU A 13 -20.49 0.36 12.12
CA GLU A 13 -19.65 1.22 11.30
C GLU A 13 -18.16 0.87 11.44
N LEU A 14 -17.71 0.56 12.66
CA LEU A 14 -16.35 0.07 12.95
C LEU A 14 -16.00 -1.19 12.15
N LEU A 15 -16.92 -2.16 12.06
CA LEU A 15 -16.73 -3.38 11.26
C LEU A 15 -16.69 -3.11 9.75
N VAL A 16 -17.47 -2.16 9.26
CA VAL A 16 -17.43 -1.73 7.85
C VAL A 16 -16.09 -1.05 7.54
N GLU A 17 -15.62 -0.17 8.42
CA GLU A 17 -14.33 0.50 8.31
C GLU A 17 -13.17 -0.53 8.31
N LYS A 18 -13.23 -1.53 9.20
CA LYS A 18 -12.28 -2.67 9.26
C LYS A 18 -12.21 -3.42 7.93
N LYS A 19 -13.37 -3.73 7.33
CA LYS A 19 -13.43 -4.42 6.03
C LYS A 19 -12.87 -3.56 4.90
N LYS A 20 -13.17 -2.26 4.89
CA LYS A 20 -12.59 -1.30 3.95
C LYS A 20 -11.07 -1.24 4.06
N LEU A 21 -10.53 -1.15 5.28
CA LEU A 21 -9.08 -1.15 5.49
C LEU A 21 -8.44 -2.47 5.03
N LYS A 22 -9.05 -3.62 5.32
CA LYS A 22 -8.54 -4.92 4.85
C LYS A 22 -8.49 -4.98 3.32
N ASN A 23 -9.55 -4.54 2.65
CA ASN A 23 -9.59 -4.49 1.19
C ASN A 23 -8.54 -3.52 0.63
N ALA A 24 -8.39 -2.34 1.24
CA ALA A 24 -7.35 -1.38 0.86
C ALA A 24 -5.94 -1.97 1.04
N LYS A 25 -5.65 -2.66 2.15
CA LYS A 25 -4.37 -3.36 2.38
C LYS A 25 -4.10 -4.38 1.27
N ILE A 26 -5.10 -5.18 0.87
CA ILE A 26 -4.96 -6.15 -0.22
C ILE A 26 -4.69 -5.45 -1.55
N LEU A 27 -5.44 -4.39 -1.88
CA LEU A 27 -5.21 -3.62 -3.11
C LEU A 27 -3.82 -2.97 -3.13
N HIS A 28 -3.38 -2.39 -2.01
CA HIS A 28 -2.04 -1.83 -1.89
C HIS A 28 -0.97 -2.91 -2.08
N ALA A 29 -1.11 -4.07 -1.46
CA ALA A 29 -0.19 -5.19 -1.64
C ALA A 29 -0.14 -5.67 -3.09
N ALA A 30 -1.31 -5.78 -3.76
CA ALA A 30 -1.40 -6.15 -5.16
C ALA A 30 -0.73 -5.10 -6.09
N LEU A 31 -0.95 -3.81 -5.84
CA LEU A 31 -0.31 -2.71 -6.59
C LEU A 31 1.19 -2.71 -6.40
N ILE A 32 1.68 -2.88 -5.16
CA ILE A 32 3.11 -2.97 -4.87
C ILE A 32 3.71 -4.19 -5.58
N GLY A 33 3.05 -5.35 -5.52
CA GLY A 33 3.49 -6.56 -6.21
C GLY A 33 3.53 -6.39 -7.73
N PHE A 34 2.54 -5.73 -8.32
CA PHE A 34 2.52 -5.40 -9.75
C PHE A 34 3.67 -4.47 -10.15
N LEU A 35 3.88 -3.38 -9.39
CA LEU A 35 4.97 -2.43 -9.63
C LEU A 35 6.33 -3.12 -9.47
N ALA A 36 6.50 -3.95 -8.44
CA ALA A 36 7.70 -4.75 -8.23
C ALA A 36 7.93 -5.74 -9.39
N GLY A 37 6.86 -6.36 -9.91
CA GLY A 37 6.92 -7.23 -11.08
C GLY A 37 7.43 -6.49 -12.32
N ILE A 38 6.93 -5.28 -12.59
CA ILE A 38 7.43 -4.42 -13.68
C ILE A 38 8.90 -4.09 -13.48
N LEU A 39 9.31 -3.77 -12.24
CA LEU A 39 10.70 -3.50 -11.91
C LEU A 39 11.59 -4.70 -12.23
N ILE A 40 11.23 -5.89 -11.75
CA ILE A 40 12.00 -7.12 -11.98
C ILE A 40 12.07 -7.43 -13.48
N PHE A 41 10.94 -7.39 -14.19
CA PHE A 41 10.90 -7.63 -15.63
C PHE A 41 11.77 -6.64 -16.39
N GLY A 42 11.72 -5.36 -16.02
CA GLY A 42 12.56 -4.31 -16.60
C GLY A 42 14.05 -4.58 -16.38
N VAL A 43 14.46 -4.90 -15.15
CA VAL A 43 15.86 -5.22 -14.84
C VAL A 43 16.33 -6.46 -15.61
N VAL A 44 15.54 -7.53 -15.61
CA VAL A 44 15.87 -8.78 -16.34
C VAL A 44 16.00 -8.51 -17.84
N GLY A 45 15.04 -7.79 -18.44
CA GLY A 45 15.09 -7.41 -19.86
C GLY A 45 16.30 -6.54 -20.19
N TRP A 46 16.71 -5.65 -19.29
CA TRP A 46 17.90 -4.83 -19.47
C TRP A 46 19.20 -5.62 -19.34
N ILE A 47 19.30 -6.55 -18.39
CA ILE A 47 20.46 -7.45 -18.23
C ILE A 47 20.64 -8.34 -19.47
N LEU A 48 19.54 -8.85 -20.02
CA LEU A 48 19.54 -9.73 -21.19
C LEU A 48 19.72 -8.97 -22.52
N SER A 49 19.63 -7.64 -22.51
CA SER A 49 19.75 -6.82 -23.72
C SER A 49 21.22 -6.54 -24.07
N PRO A 50 21.63 -6.69 -25.35
CA PRO A 50 23.01 -6.44 -25.77
C PRO A 50 23.40 -4.95 -25.76
N GLN A 51 22.42 -4.04 -25.76
CA GLN A 51 22.64 -2.59 -25.70
C GLN A 51 22.36 -2.07 -24.30
N LYS A 52 23.42 -1.88 -23.51
CA LYS A 52 23.33 -1.36 -22.14
C LYS A 52 23.10 0.15 -22.13
N ARG A 53 21.88 0.57 -22.46
CA ARG A 53 21.46 1.98 -22.36
C ARG A 53 21.03 2.30 -20.94
N LEU A 54 21.81 3.17 -20.27
CA LEU A 54 21.51 3.62 -18.89
C LEU A 54 20.22 4.44 -18.79
N GLY A 55 19.74 5.03 -19.90
CA GLY A 55 18.47 5.77 -19.94
C GLY A 55 17.23 4.93 -19.60
N PHE A 56 17.34 3.60 -19.61
CA PHE A 56 16.26 2.68 -19.22
C PHE A 56 15.88 2.78 -17.73
N PHE A 57 16.79 3.27 -16.87
CA PHE A 57 16.54 3.40 -15.44
C PHE A 57 15.70 4.62 -15.05
N ILE A 58 15.66 5.66 -15.89
CA ILE A 58 14.90 6.88 -15.60
C ILE A 58 13.41 6.59 -15.41
N PRO A 59 12.72 5.86 -16.33
CA PRO A 59 11.31 5.51 -16.13
C PRO A 59 11.09 4.53 -14.95
N MET A 60 12.13 3.81 -14.51
CA MET A 60 12.07 2.87 -13.38
C MET A 60 11.93 3.60 -12.02
N LEU A 61 12.32 4.86 -11.94
CA LEU A 61 12.17 5.67 -10.72
C LEU A 61 10.70 5.95 -10.38
N ILE A 62 9.82 6.01 -11.38
CA ILE A 62 8.39 6.32 -11.22
C ILE A 62 7.68 5.24 -10.36
N PRO A 63 7.75 3.94 -10.71
CA PRO A 63 7.15 2.90 -9.87
C PRO A 63 7.78 2.83 -8.47
N ILE A 64 9.08 3.13 -8.33
CA ILE A 64 9.76 3.19 -7.01
C ILE A 64 9.15 4.31 -6.15
N ALA A 65 8.97 5.51 -6.70
CA ALA A 65 8.35 6.63 -5.99
C ALA A 65 6.90 6.30 -5.57
N PHE A 66 6.14 5.61 -6.44
CA PHE A 66 4.79 5.14 -6.12
C PHE A 66 4.77 4.14 -4.96
N ILE A 67 5.66 3.14 -4.97
CA ILE A 67 5.78 2.17 -3.86
C ILE A 67 6.08 2.90 -2.55
N TYR A 68 7.03 3.84 -2.56
CA TYR A 68 7.38 4.62 -1.37
C TYR A 68 6.18 5.42 -0.83
N GLY A 69 5.39 6.04 -1.70
CA GLY A 69 4.16 6.73 -1.33
C GLY A 69 3.11 5.81 -0.69
N LEU A 70 2.94 4.60 -1.24
CA LEU A 70 2.01 3.59 -0.73
C LEU A 70 2.42 3.07 0.67
N LEU A 71 3.71 2.91 0.94
CA LEU A 71 4.22 2.43 2.24
C LEU A 71 4.05 3.45 3.38
N LYS A 72 3.97 4.76 3.07
CA LYS A 72 3.96 5.83 4.09
C LYS A 72 2.62 6.02 4.81
N ASN A 73 1.64 5.12 4.67
CA ASN A 73 0.34 5.20 5.35
C ASN A 73 0.15 4.22 6.54
N PRO A 74 0.99 4.23 7.60
CA PRO A 74 0.79 3.35 8.76
C PRO A 74 -0.20 3.89 9.81
N LYS A 75 -0.32 5.22 9.97
CA LYS A 75 -0.97 5.81 11.16
C LYS A 75 -2.47 5.51 11.29
N THR A 76 -3.22 5.57 10.18
CA THR A 76 -4.68 5.39 10.17
C THR A 76 -5.13 3.98 10.56
N ASN A 77 -4.23 2.99 10.48
CA ASN A 77 -4.54 1.59 10.84
C ASN A 77 -4.46 1.34 12.36
N GLN A 78 -3.61 2.06 13.09
CA GLN A 78 -3.41 1.80 14.53
C GLN A 78 -4.60 2.28 15.37
N ASP A 79 -5.14 3.47 15.07
CA ASP A 79 -6.25 4.03 15.84
C ASP A 79 -7.54 3.20 15.69
N LEU A 80 -7.80 2.65 14.50
CA LEU A 80 -8.92 1.72 14.28
C LEU A 80 -8.67 0.38 14.99
N GLU A 81 -7.46 -0.18 14.91
CA GLU A 81 -7.15 -1.46 15.58
C GLU A 81 -7.23 -1.35 17.11
N ASN A 82 -6.86 -0.21 17.68
CA ASN A 82 -6.97 0.05 19.12
C ASN A 82 -8.44 0.11 19.56
N THR A 83 -9.28 0.88 18.87
CA THR A 83 -10.72 0.99 19.18
C THR A 83 -11.47 -0.33 18.99
N LEU A 84 -11.12 -1.12 17.97
CA LEU A 84 -11.67 -2.48 17.79
C LEU A 84 -11.27 -3.44 18.92
N LYS A 85 -10.05 -3.33 19.45
CA LYS A 85 -9.58 -4.16 20.58
C LYS A 85 -10.25 -3.75 21.89
N GLU A 86 -10.36 -2.45 22.17
CA GLU A 86 -11.03 -1.93 23.37
C GLU A 86 -12.49 -2.40 23.46
N ARG A 87 -13.17 -2.50 22.31
CA ARG A 87 -14.57 -2.96 22.23
C ARG A 87 -14.74 -4.47 22.03
N ASN A 88 -13.66 -5.27 22.05
CA ASN A 88 -13.70 -6.72 21.78
C ASN A 88 -14.32 -7.11 20.41
N LEU A 89 -14.12 -6.28 19.39
CA LEU A 89 -14.60 -6.48 18.01
C LEU A 89 -13.49 -6.98 17.04
N ASN A 90 -12.35 -7.42 17.59
CA ASN A 90 -11.18 -7.85 16.82
C ASN A 90 -11.26 -9.30 16.35
#